data_AF-A0A553I326-F1
#
_entry.id   AF-A0A553I326-F1
#
_cell.length_a   1.000
_cell.length_b   1.000
_cell.length_c   1.000
_cell.angle_alpha   90.00
_cell.angle_beta   90.00
_cell.angle_gamma   90.00
#
_symmetry.space_group_name_H-M   'P 1'
#
loop_
_entity.id
_entity.type
_entity.pdbx_description
1 polymer ?
#
loop_
_entity_poly.entity_id
_entity_poly.type
_entity_poly.pdbx_seq_one_letter_code
_entity_poly.pdbx_strand_id
1 'polypeptide(L)'
;MSAITLRQCEEDPNRKDIFGILNKQLQPGNTVPVSQAATSFTQSVKKPDEKFFWGFWNDIFDVAQQIPYSNLAQDKLVQFVRELTLVPETGDKVWEARVWTDLPILGAAIREQLNQQVAEDAQISFHAFVARLLQAGISPGSETTAIWMLRDALEQNATSTGKGGDIDRTLKTAAVYIEYAGATLVQKLALQPEPQLDETQQRMLKGGEMWKGKSGLTVDRWKFWGKRFREQAENATGQETKDLALHAAKLIEVWTQTRLST
;
A
#
# COMPACT_ATOMS: atom_id res chain seq x y z
N MET A 1 23.52 -3.27 3.99
CA MET A 1 22.47 -3.67 3.04
C MET A 1 23.14 -4.20 1.79
N SER A 2 22.75 -5.38 1.31
CA SER A 2 23.28 -5.95 0.06
C SER A 2 22.72 -5.19 -1.15
N ALA A 3 23.44 -5.21 -2.27
CA ALA A 3 22.94 -4.66 -3.53
C ALA A 3 21.69 -5.42 -3.98
N ILE A 4 20.75 -4.72 -4.63
CA ILE A 4 19.53 -5.31 -5.19
C ILE A 4 19.66 -5.31 -6.70
N THR A 5 19.42 -6.46 -7.33
CA THR A 5 19.38 -6.60 -8.78
C THR A 5 17.94 -6.49 -9.25
N LEU A 6 17.61 -5.37 -9.89
CA LEU A 6 16.31 -5.16 -10.53
C LEU A 6 16.37 -5.62 -11.99
N ARG A 7 15.32 -6.31 -12.44
CA ARG A 7 15.06 -6.54 -13.86
C ARG A 7 14.51 -5.25 -14.46
N GLN A 8 14.99 -4.95 -15.67
CA GLN A 8 14.62 -3.76 -16.41
C GLN A 8 13.11 -3.73 -16.68
N CYS A 9 12.47 -2.59 -16.40
CA CYS A 9 11.09 -2.29 -16.81
C CYS A 9 11.02 -2.04 -18.33
N GLU A 10 9.83 -2.16 -18.91
CA GLU A 10 9.62 -1.88 -20.34
C GLU A 10 10.05 -0.44 -20.68
N GLU A 11 10.90 -0.28 -21.70
CA GLU A 11 11.37 1.05 -22.10
C GLU A 11 10.26 1.84 -22.80
N ASP A 12 9.85 2.97 -22.22
CA ASP A 12 8.97 3.93 -22.88
C ASP A 12 9.74 5.21 -23.25
N PRO A 13 9.75 5.63 -24.54
CA PRO A 13 10.38 6.87 -24.98
C PRO A 13 9.89 8.14 -24.24
N ASN A 14 8.71 8.10 -23.63
CA ASN A 14 8.11 9.20 -22.86
C ASN A 14 8.48 9.17 -21.37
N ARG A 15 9.03 8.05 -20.86
CA ARG A 15 9.48 7.86 -19.46
C ARG A 15 10.98 7.54 -19.37
N LYS A 16 11.76 8.01 -20.36
CA LYS A 16 13.18 7.66 -20.49
C LYS A 16 13.93 7.83 -19.17
N ASP A 17 14.65 6.77 -18.81
CA ASP A 17 15.54 6.65 -17.65
C ASP A 17 14.88 6.59 -16.26
N ILE A 18 13.54 6.45 -16.13
CA ILE A 18 12.94 6.24 -14.79
C ILE A 18 13.52 5.00 -14.10
N PHE A 19 13.69 3.89 -14.84
CA PHE A 19 14.29 2.68 -14.31
C PHE A 19 15.75 2.90 -13.89
N GLY A 20 16.56 3.61 -14.68
CA GLY A 20 17.96 3.90 -14.34
C GLY A 20 18.08 4.77 -13.09
N ILE A 21 17.21 5.78 -12.97
CA ILE A 21 17.09 6.62 -11.77
C ILE A 21 16.74 5.75 -10.56
N LEU A 22 15.67 4.97 -10.62
CA LEU A 22 15.21 4.12 -9.51
C LEU A 22 16.27 3.08 -9.14
N ASN A 23 16.81 2.36 -10.12
CA ASN A 23 17.83 1.34 -9.89
C ASN A 23 19.05 1.92 -9.17
N LYS A 24 19.51 3.11 -9.57
CA LYS A 24 20.59 3.83 -8.88
C LYS A 24 20.19 4.25 -7.46
N GLN A 25 19.00 4.83 -7.28
CA GLN A 25 18.53 5.33 -5.99
C GLN A 25 18.39 4.24 -4.93
N LEU A 26 17.96 3.05 -5.35
CA LEU A 26 17.70 1.92 -4.46
C LEU A 26 18.98 1.22 -3.98
N GLN A 27 20.13 1.47 -4.60
CA GLN A 27 21.39 0.87 -4.17
C GLN A 27 21.86 1.41 -2.80
N PRO A 28 22.48 0.57 -1.95
CA PRO A 28 22.89 0.93 -0.60
C PRO A 28 24.00 1.99 -0.54
N GLY A 29 24.81 2.13 -1.59
CA GLY A 29 25.92 3.10 -1.68
C GLY A 29 25.58 4.42 -2.39
N ASN A 30 24.34 4.61 -2.84
CA ASN A 30 23.97 5.85 -3.49
C ASN A 30 23.85 7.00 -2.47
N THR A 31 24.60 8.07 -2.70
CA THR A 31 24.64 9.27 -1.85
C THR A 31 23.80 10.43 -2.40
N VAL A 32 23.27 10.29 -3.62
CA VAL A 32 22.41 11.33 -4.22
C VAL A 32 21.10 11.40 -3.43
N PRO A 33 20.70 12.57 -2.93
CA PRO A 33 19.42 12.74 -2.24
C PRO A 33 18.24 12.33 -3.13
N VAL A 34 17.25 11.64 -2.54
CA VAL A 34 16.05 11.21 -3.25
C VAL A 34 15.27 12.40 -3.82
N SER A 35 15.26 13.53 -3.10
CA SER A 35 14.64 14.80 -3.53
C SER A 35 15.28 15.35 -4.81
N GLN A 36 16.60 15.26 -4.92
CA GLN A 36 17.33 15.67 -6.13
C GLN A 36 16.96 14.76 -7.30
N ALA A 37 16.87 13.45 -7.09
CA ALA A 37 16.49 12.51 -8.13
C ALA A 37 15.04 12.73 -8.61
N ALA A 38 14.10 12.95 -7.68
CA ALA A 38 12.71 13.27 -8.00
C ALA A 38 12.62 14.58 -8.80
N THR A 39 13.33 15.63 -8.37
CA THR A 39 13.37 16.93 -9.09
C THR A 39 13.96 16.78 -10.49
N SER A 40 15.08 16.08 -10.64
CA SER A 40 15.68 15.86 -11.97
C SER A 40 14.77 15.03 -12.88
N PHE A 41 14.08 14.03 -12.33
CA PHE A 41 13.09 13.26 -13.09
C PHE A 41 11.95 14.16 -13.58
N THR A 42 11.30 14.92 -12.70
CA THR A 42 10.16 15.76 -13.10
C THR A 42 10.55 16.85 -14.09
N GLN A 43 11.75 17.42 -13.99
CA GLN A 43 12.28 18.38 -14.98
C GLN A 43 12.53 17.78 -16.36
N SER A 44 12.77 16.46 -16.45
CA SER A 44 12.94 15.77 -17.72
C SER A 44 11.61 15.47 -18.43
N VAL A 45 10.50 15.49 -17.67
CA VAL A 45 9.15 15.20 -18.16
C VAL A 45 8.53 16.48 -18.71
N LYS A 46 8.30 16.53 -20.03
CA LYS A 46 7.83 17.76 -20.70
C LYS A 46 6.33 18.02 -20.56
N LYS A 47 5.49 16.99 -20.76
CA LYS A 47 4.04 17.09 -20.70
C LYS A 47 3.44 15.71 -20.37
N PRO A 48 3.29 15.38 -19.07
CA PRO A 48 2.72 14.10 -18.69
C PRO A 48 1.21 14.12 -18.93
N ASP A 49 0.71 13.18 -19.74
CA ASP A 49 -0.71 12.95 -19.95
C ASP A 49 -1.20 11.72 -19.17
N GLU A 50 -2.46 11.33 -19.38
CA GLU A 50 -3.02 10.12 -18.76
C GLU A 50 -2.21 8.86 -19.08
N LYS A 51 -1.83 8.66 -20.34
CA LYS A 51 -1.07 7.49 -20.77
C LYS A 51 0.30 7.44 -20.08
N PHE A 52 0.97 8.59 -19.94
CA PHE A 52 2.22 8.69 -19.19
C PHE A 52 2.05 8.19 -17.76
N PHE A 53 1.03 8.65 -17.02
CA PHE A 53 0.86 8.29 -15.61
C PHE A 53 0.48 6.83 -15.41
N TRP A 54 -0.36 6.24 -16.27
CA TRP A 54 -0.62 4.80 -16.25
C TRP A 54 0.67 3.99 -16.37
N GLY A 55 1.50 4.30 -17.38
CA GLY A 55 2.78 3.62 -17.54
C GLY A 55 3.76 3.90 -16.41
N PHE A 56 3.80 5.13 -15.90
CA PHE A 56 4.67 5.51 -14.78
C PHE A 56 4.34 4.73 -13.51
N TRP A 57 3.06 4.59 -13.18
CA TRP A 57 2.65 3.81 -12.00
C TRP A 57 2.94 2.32 -12.18
N ASN A 58 2.74 1.77 -13.38
CA ASN A 58 3.10 0.39 -13.67
C ASN A 58 4.61 0.17 -13.48
N ASP A 59 5.48 1.06 -13.97
CA ASP A 59 6.93 0.95 -13.75
C ASP A 59 7.29 0.97 -12.25
N ILE A 60 6.64 1.84 -11.46
CA ILE A 60 6.86 1.90 -10.01
C ILE A 60 6.40 0.61 -9.32
N PHE A 61 5.25 0.06 -9.71
CA PHE A 61 4.74 -1.19 -9.14
C PHE A 61 5.60 -2.39 -9.53
N ASP A 62 6.09 -2.44 -10.76
CA ASP A 62 7.03 -3.47 -11.23
C ASP A 62 8.34 -3.44 -10.45
N VAL A 63 8.85 -2.26 -10.11
CA VAL A 63 10.01 -2.14 -9.22
C VAL A 63 9.67 -2.59 -7.80
N ALA A 64 8.52 -2.15 -7.25
CA ALA A 64 8.09 -2.52 -5.90
C ALA A 64 7.93 -4.04 -5.72
N GLN A 65 7.42 -4.74 -6.73
CA GLN A 65 7.24 -6.20 -6.74
C GLN A 65 8.56 -6.98 -6.69
N GLN A 66 9.66 -6.38 -7.12
CA GLN A 66 10.98 -7.02 -7.16
C GLN A 66 11.76 -6.86 -5.86
N ILE A 67 11.33 -5.95 -4.98
CA ILE A 67 11.98 -5.68 -3.71
C ILE A 67 11.26 -6.49 -2.63
N PRO A 68 11.94 -7.42 -1.91
CA PRO A 68 11.31 -8.18 -0.84
C PRO A 68 10.56 -7.26 0.14
N TYR A 69 9.36 -7.64 0.57
CA TYR A 69 8.45 -6.80 1.36
C TYR A 69 9.07 -6.20 2.65
N SER A 70 10.06 -6.89 3.23
CA SER A 70 10.77 -6.50 4.45
C SER A 70 12.03 -5.67 4.20
N ASN A 71 12.44 -5.51 2.94
CA ASN A 71 13.67 -4.80 2.59
C ASN A 71 13.46 -3.28 2.62
N LEU A 72 14.41 -2.55 3.24
CA LEU A 72 14.38 -1.09 3.38
C LEU A 72 14.43 -0.32 2.04
N ALA A 73 14.78 -0.99 0.93
CA ALA A 73 14.65 -0.38 -0.39
C ALA A 73 13.19 -0.05 -0.74
N GLN A 74 12.20 -0.73 -0.14
CA GLN A 74 10.80 -0.31 -0.22
C GLN A 74 10.61 1.12 0.31
N ASP A 75 11.25 1.46 1.43
CA ASP A 75 11.14 2.79 2.05
C ASP A 75 11.76 3.87 1.15
N LYS A 76 12.88 3.56 0.48
CA LYS A 76 13.49 4.46 -0.50
C LYS A 76 12.60 4.70 -1.72
N LEU A 77 11.93 3.66 -2.22
CA LEU A 77 10.97 3.80 -3.33
C LEU A 77 9.78 4.67 -2.94
N VAL A 78 9.24 4.46 -1.73
CA VAL A 78 8.17 5.28 -1.15
C VAL A 78 8.63 6.72 -0.96
N GLN A 79 9.85 6.92 -0.49
CA GLN A 79 10.44 8.25 -0.37
C GLN A 79 10.51 8.94 -1.74
N PHE A 80 10.89 8.24 -2.80
CA PHE A 80 10.88 8.81 -4.15
C PHE A 80 9.50 9.32 -4.54
N VAL A 81 8.44 8.52 -4.35
CA VAL A 81 7.06 8.94 -4.62
C VAL A 81 6.65 10.13 -3.75
N ARG A 82 7.06 10.15 -2.48
CA ARG A 82 6.80 11.28 -1.58
C ARG A 82 7.49 12.56 -2.04
N GLU A 83 8.74 12.49 -2.49
CA GLU A 83 9.47 13.67 -2.97
C GLU A 83 8.85 14.24 -4.26
N LEU A 84 8.15 13.44 -5.06
CA LEU A 84 7.36 13.95 -6.18
C LEU A 84 6.28 14.93 -5.71
N THR A 85 5.65 14.69 -4.55
CA THR A 85 4.60 15.60 -4.05
C THR A 85 5.13 16.94 -3.53
N LEU A 86 6.46 17.07 -3.44
CA LEU A 86 7.14 18.26 -2.93
C LEU A 86 7.81 19.09 -4.04
N VAL A 87 7.75 18.64 -5.30
CA VAL A 87 8.28 19.43 -6.42
C VAL A 87 7.40 20.66 -6.67
N PRO A 88 7.94 21.76 -7.23
CA PRO A 88 7.14 22.93 -7.55
C PRO A 88 5.98 22.59 -8.49
N GLU A 89 4.80 23.13 -8.19
CA GLU A 89 3.61 22.95 -9.02
C GLU A 89 3.84 23.52 -10.43
N THR A 90 3.44 22.76 -11.45
CA THR A 90 3.51 23.21 -12.85
C THR A 90 2.25 23.94 -13.30
N GLY A 91 1.16 23.81 -12.55
CA GLY A 91 -0.18 24.26 -12.94
C GLY A 91 -0.92 23.28 -13.86
N ASP A 92 -0.26 22.22 -14.32
CA ASP A 92 -0.88 21.18 -15.14
C ASP A 92 -1.74 20.23 -14.31
N LYS A 93 -2.78 19.69 -14.97
CA LYS A 93 -3.65 18.66 -14.40
C LYS A 93 -3.78 17.48 -15.35
N VAL A 94 -3.89 16.29 -14.76
CA VAL A 94 -4.36 15.09 -15.43
C VAL A 94 -5.61 14.64 -14.71
N TRP A 95 -6.72 14.57 -15.46
CA TRP A 95 -8.06 14.67 -14.88
C TRP A 95 -8.16 15.94 -14.01
N GLU A 96 -8.79 15.86 -12.85
CA GLU A 96 -8.94 16.99 -11.92
C GLU A 96 -7.78 17.14 -10.91
N ALA A 97 -6.74 16.29 -11.01
CA ALA A 97 -5.62 16.22 -10.08
C ALA A 97 -4.39 16.96 -10.60
N ARG A 98 -3.73 17.75 -9.73
CA ARG A 98 -2.48 18.45 -10.04
C ARG A 98 -1.35 17.45 -10.27
N VAL A 99 -0.62 17.67 -11.35
CA VAL A 99 0.57 16.89 -11.69
C VAL A 99 1.59 16.94 -10.53
N TRP A 100 2.11 15.77 -10.16
CA TRP A 100 3.03 15.51 -9.04
C TRP A 100 2.48 15.75 -7.63
N THR A 101 1.71 16.82 -7.38
CA THR A 101 1.18 17.12 -6.05
C THR A 101 0.09 16.13 -5.62
N ASP A 102 -0.88 15.86 -6.49
CA ASP A 102 -2.03 15.03 -6.17
C ASP A 102 -1.87 13.58 -6.67
N LEU A 103 -0.74 13.26 -7.32
CA LEU A 103 -0.40 11.95 -7.87
C LEU A 103 -1.55 11.36 -8.71
N PRO A 104 -1.89 11.99 -9.86
CA PRO A 104 -3.02 11.60 -10.69
C PRO A 104 -2.93 10.12 -11.07
N ILE A 105 -4.09 9.46 -11.19
CA ILE A 105 -4.24 8.05 -11.60
C ILE A 105 -3.71 7.02 -10.59
N LEU A 106 -2.90 7.38 -9.58
CA LEU A 106 -2.30 6.42 -8.64
C LEU A 106 -3.33 5.45 -8.02
N GLY A 107 -4.46 5.98 -7.52
CA GLY A 107 -5.49 5.14 -6.92
C GLY A 107 -6.17 4.19 -7.91
N ALA A 108 -6.36 4.63 -9.15
CA ALA A 108 -6.90 3.79 -10.23
C ALA A 108 -5.88 2.71 -10.66
N ALA A 109 -4.61 3.08 -10.75
CA ALA A 109 -3.51 2.16 -11.05
C ALA A 109 -3.34 1.09 -9.96
N ILE A 110 -3.38 1.47 -8.68
CA ILE A 110 -3.40 0.50 -7.57
C ILE A 110 -4.58 -0.47 -7.74
N ARG A 111 -5.78 0.05 -8.03
CA ARG A 111 -6.98 -0.78 -8.20
C ARG A 111 -6.86 -1.76 -9.36
N GLU A 112 -6.29 -1.34 -10.48
CA GLU A 112 -6.05 -2.22 -11.62
C GLU A 112 -5.01 -3.30 -11.29
N GLN A 113 -3.96 -2.93 -10.57
CA GLN A 113 -2.92 -3.86 -10.13
C GLN A 113 -3.46 -4.99 -9.24
N LEU A 114 -4.52 -4.73 -8.45
CA LEU A 114 -5.18 -5.78 -7.64
C LEU A 114 -5.78 -6.91 -8.48
N ASN A 115 -6.07 -6.68 -9.76
CA ASN A 115 -6.64 -7.69 -10.65
C ASN A 115 -5.56 -8.54 -11.35
N GLN A 116 -4.28 -8.16 -11.22
CA GLN A 116 -3.18 -8.86 -11.88
C GLN A 116 -2.84 -10.16 -11.16
N GLN A 117 -2.55 -11.21 -11.94
CA GLN A 117 -2.06 -12.47 -11.41
C GLN A 117 -0.53 -12.46 -11.45
N VAL A 118 0.08 -12.27 -10.29
CA VAL A 118 1.54 -12.29 -10.12
C VAL A 118 1.94 -13.35 -9.10
N ALA A 119 3.23 -13.68 -9.03
CA ALA A 119 3.75 -14.56 -7.98
C ALA A 119 3.45 -14.00 -6.58
N GLU A 120 3.24 -14.89 -5.62
CA GLU A 120 2.83 -14.51 -4.26
C GLU A 120 3.78 -13.49 -3.60
N ASP A 121 5.09 -13.74 -3.63
CA ASP A 121 6.08 -12.82 -3.04
C ASP A 121 6.06 -11.43 -3.68
N ALA A 122 5.84 -11.37 -5.00
CA ALA A 122 5.70 -10.11 -5.72
C ALA A 122 4.43 -9.37 -5.27
N GLN A 123 3.31 -10.09 -5.12
CA GLN A 123 2.05 -9.53 -4.64
C GLN A 123 2.19 -8.96 -3.23
N ILE A 124 2.82 -9.70 -2.31
CA ILE A 124 3.04 -9.25 -0.94
C ILE A 124 3.95 -8.02 -0.93
N SER A 125 4.99 -7.99 -1.77
CA SER A 125 5.90 -6.85 -1.91
C SER A 125 5.19 -5.60 -2.43
N PHE A 126 4.28 -5.75 -3.40
CA PHE A 126 3.39 -4.66 -3.85
C PHE A 126 2.51 -4.13 -2.71
N HIS A 127 1.86 -5.00 -1.93
CA HIS A 127 1.03 -4.55 -0.80
C HIS A 127 1.85 -3.87 0.30
N ALA A 128 3.09 -4.32 0.52
CA ALA A 128 4.01 -3.71 1.46
C ALA A 128 4.44 -2.31 1.02
N PHE A 129 4.61 -2.10 -0.28
CA PHE A 129 4.81 -0.78 -0.87
C PHE A 129 3.58 0.12 -0.66
N VAL A 130 2.38 -0.35 -0.99
CA VAL A 130 1.13 0.41 -0.82
C VAL A 130 0.86 0.77 0.66
N ALA A 131 1.15 -0.14 1.59
CA ALA A 131 1.04 0.12 3.02
C ALA A 131 2.00 1.24 3.46
N ARG A 132 3.23 1.26 2.94
CA ARG A 132 4.19 2.33 3.22
C ARG A 132 3.84 3.66 2.55
N LEU A 133 3.21 3.65 1.37
CA LEU A 133 2.62 4.87 0.80
C LEU A 133 1.60 5.48 1.77
N LEU A 134 0.70 4.67 2.31
CA LEU A 134 -0.27 5.12 3.32
C LEU A 134 0.44 5.66 4.57
N GLN A 135 1.48 4.98 5.05
CA GLN A 135 2.29 5.45 6.18
C GLN A 135 2.91 6.83 5.91
N ALA A 136 3.40 7.05 4.69
CA ALA A 136 3.99 8.30 4.24
C ALA A 136 2.98 9.42 3.97
N GLY A 137 1.68 9.18 4.23
CA GLY A 137 0.61 10.15 4.01
C GLY A 137 0.11 10.22 2.57
N ILE A 138 0.54 9.31 1.70
CA ILE A 138 0.09 9.23 0.31
C ILE A 138 -1.20 8.41 0.29
N SER A 139 -2.33 9.11 0.18
CA SER A 139 -3.67 8.55 0.35
C SER A 139 -4.36 8.01 -0.91
N PRO A 140 -4.08 8.45 -2.17
CA PRO A 140 -4.84 7.97 -3.33
C PRO A 140 -4.86 6.45 -3.42
N GLY A 141 -6.02 5.85 -3.16
CA GLY A 141 -6.25 4.39 -3.18
C GLY A 141 -5.62 3.59 -2.03
N SER A 142 -4.63 4.09 -1.29
CA SER A 142 -3.84 3.29 -0.34
C SER A 142 -4.63 2.87 0.92
N GLU A 143 -5.42 3.78 1.51
CA GLU A 143 -6.26 3.48 2.68
C GLU A 143 -7.41 2.52 2.34
N THR A 144 -8.12 2.81 1.25
CA THR A 144 -9.19 1.96 0.74
C THR A 144 -8.68 0.53 0.49
N THR A 145 -7.49 0.40 -0.10
CA THR A 145 -6.85 -0.90 -0.33
C THR A 145 -6.53 -1.61 0.99
N ALA A 146 -6.00 -0.91 1.99
CA ALA A 146 -5.73 -1.49 3.31
C ALA A 146 -7.01 -2.09 3.94
N ILE A 147 -8.11 -1.33 3.92
CA ILE A 147 -9.40 -1.79 4.46
C ILE A 147 -9.92 -3.00 3.69
N TRP A 148 -9.77 -3.03 2.35
CA TRP A 148 -10.18 -4.18 1.56
C TRP A 148 -9.38 -5.44 1.88
N MET A 149 -8.06 -5.34 2.00
CA MET A 149 -7.22 -6.51 2.31
C MET A 149 -7.49 -7.04 3.73
N LEU A 150 -7.70 -6.15 4.70
CA LEU A 150 -8.12 -6.54 6.05
C LEU A 150 -9.50 -7.20 6.05
N ARG A 151 -10.47 -6.65 5.31
CA ARG A 151 -11.79 -7.26 5.14
C ARG A 151 -11.68 -8.66 4.54
N ASP A 152 -10.95 -8.81 3.44
CA ASP A 152 -10.90 -10.06 2.68
C ASP A 152 -10.24 -11.19 3.49
N ALA A 153 -9.24 -10.87 4.33
CA ALA A 153 -8.60 -11.85 5.21
C ALA A 153 -9.35 -12.13 6.53
N LEU A 154 -10.04 -11.12 7.09
CA LEU A 154 -10.52 -11.19 8.48
C LEU A 154 -12.04 -11.21 8.62
N GLU A 155 -12.78 -10.79 7.61
CA GLU A 155 -14.25 -10.65 7.68
C GLU A 155 -15.00 -11.68 6.84
N GLN A 156 -14.31 -12.60 6.17
CA GLN A 156 -14.93 -13.66 5.37
C GLN A 156 -15.06 -14.97 6.17
N ASN A 157 -16.08 -15.76 5.88
CA ASN A 157 -16.20 -17.12 6.41
C ASN A 157 -15.20 -18.05 5.72
N ALA A 158 -14.70 -19.06 6.45
CA ALA A 158 -13.73 -20.04 5.93
C ALA A 158 -14.27 -20.85 4.72
N THR A 159 -15.59 -20.98 4.58
CA THR A 159 -16.24 -21.66 3.45
C THR A 159 -16.48 -20.75 2.24
N SER A 160 -16.34 -19.44 2.41
CA SER A 160 -16.59 -18.42 1.38
C SER A 160 -15.34 -18.05 0.58
N THR A 161 -14.21 -18.73 0.83
CA THR A 161 -13.01 -18.64 0.00
C THR A 161 -13.27 -19.34 -1.35
N GLY A 162 -14.08 -18.70 -2.19
CA GLY A 162 -14.34 -19.14 -3.55
C GLY A 162 -13.03 -19.24 -4.32
N LYS A 163 -12.82 -20.39 -4.97
CA LYS A 163 -11.78 -20.66 -5.98
C LYS A 163 -10.38 -20.07 -5.64
N GLY A 164 -9.63 -20.77 -4.78
CA GLY A 164 -8.16 -20.72 -4.80
C GLY A 164 -7.48 -19.53 -4.11
N GLY A 165 -8.11 -18.90 -3.12
CA GLY A 165 -7.43 -17.93 -2.25
C GLY A 165 -6.69 -18.64 -1.12
N ASP A 166 -5.38 -18.84 -1.24
CA ASP A 166 -4.53 -19.32 -0.16
C ASP A 166 -4.72 -18.43 1.09
N ILE A 167 -5.18 -19.04 2.19
CA ILE A 167 -5.38 -18.39 3.48
C ILE A 167 -4.09 -17.74 3.98
N ASP A 168 -2.95 -18.37 3.69
CA ASP A 168 -1.65 -17.85 4.10
C ASP A 168 -1.35 -16.54 3.38
N ARG A 169 -1.54 -16.52 2.06
CA ARG A 169 -1.32 -15.32 1.25
C ARG A 169 -2.20 -14.15 1.70
N THR A 170 -3.50 -14.36 1.91
CA THR A 170 -4.42 -13.28 2.29
C THR A 170 -4.11 -12.78 3.70
N LEU A 171 -3.80 -13.68 4.64
CA LEU A 171 -3.46 -13.33 6.01
C LEU A 171 -2.11 -12.60 6.09
N LYS A 172 -1.09 -13.05 5.33
CA LYS A 172 0.21 -12.39 5.21
C LYS A 172 0.07 -10.98 4.62
N THR A 173 -0.74 -10.84 3.56
CA THR A 173 -1.05 -9.53 2.97
C THR A 173 -1.71 -8.59 3.98
N ALA A 174 -2.70 -9.05 4.73
CA ALA A 174 -3.36 -8.26 5.76
C ALA A 174 -2.39 -7.87 6.89
N ALA A 175 -1.53 -8.79 7.34
CA ALA A 175 -0.53 -8.52 8.37
C ALA A 175 0.47 -7.43 7.94
N VAL A 176 0.89 -7.43 6.67
CA VAL A 176 1.77 -6.41 6.08
C VAL A 176 1.17 -5.00 6.17
N TYR A 177 -0.15 -4.83 6.02
CA TYR A 177 -0.79 -3.52 6.23
C TYR A 177 -0.76 -3.07 7.68
N ILE A 178 -0.90 -3.99 8.64
CA ILE A 178 -0.79 -3.65 10.06
C ILE A 178 0.65 -3.28 10.41
N GLU A 179 1.63 -4.05 9.91
CA GLU A 179 3.05 -3.81 10.12
C GLU A 179 3.47 -2.40 9.68
N TYR A 180 3.18 -2.04 8.43
CA TYR A 180 3.72 -0.80 7.85
C TYR A 180 2.77 0.39 7.97
N ALA A 181 1.45 0.18 7.97
CA ALA A 181 0.48 1.26 8.00
C ALA A 181 -0.38 1.32 9.28
N GLY A 182 -0.28 0.33 10.17
CA GLY A 182 -1.16 0.21 11.33
C GLY A 182 -1.06 1.41 12.29
N ALA A 183 0.14 1.97 12.48
CA ALA A 183 0.36 3.17 13.28
C ALA A 183 -0.39 4.41 12.71
N THR A 184 -0.45 4.54 11.38
CA THR A 184 -1.17 5.61 10.69
C THR A 184 -2.68 5.39 10.74
N LEU A 185 -3.12 4.14 10.56
CA LEU A 185 -4.54 3.77 10.67
C LEU A 185 -5.09 4.07 12.07
N VAL A 186 -4.37 3.65 13.12
CA VAL A 186 -4.81 3.91 14.51
C VAL A 186 -4.75 5.39 14.87
N GLN A 187 -3.79 6.15 14.33
CA GLN A 187 -3.76 7.60 14.50
C GLN A 187 -4.99 8.26 13.87
N LYS A 188 -5.37 7.84 12.65
CA LYS A 188 -6.61 8.30 12.01
C LYS A 188 -7.84 7.95 12.84
N LEU A 189 -7.93 6.72 13.36
CA LEU A 189 -8.98 6.28 14.28
C LEU A 189 -9.06 7.15 15.54
N ALA A 190 -7.93 7.51 16.14
CA ALA A 190 -7.91 8.34 17.33
C ALA A 190 -8.43 9.77 17.04
N LEU A 191 -8.13 10.30 15.86
CA LEU A 191 -8.58 11.63 15.43
C LEU A 191 -10.03 11.64 14.94
N GLN A 192 -10.50 10.54 14.34
CA GLN A 192 -11.83 10.39 13.77
C GLN A 192 -12.41 9.00 14.08
N PRO A 193 -12.86 8.75 15.32
CA PRO A 193 -13.36 7.42 15.74
C PRO A 193 -14.60 6.95 14.98
N GLU A 194 -15.43 7.90 14.55
CA GLU A 194 -16.61 7.69 13.72
C GLU A 194 -16.51 8.53 12.43
N PRO A 195 -15.88 8.01 11.36
CA PRO A 195 -15.76 8.76 10.12
C PRO A 195 -17.13 8.98 9.48
N GLN A 196 -17.38 10.20 9.00
CA GLN A 196 -18.53 10.51 8.18
C GLN A 196 -18.24 10.05 6.75
N LEU A 197 -19.03 9.10 6.25
CA LEU A 197 -18.87 8.53 4.93
C LEU A 197 -20.09 8.86 4.06
N ASP A 198 -19.84 9.31 2.84
CA ASP A 198 -20.89 9.41 1.82
C ASP A 198 -21.38 8.03 1.37
N GLU A 199 -22.47 7.97 0.62
CA GLU A 199 -23.07 6.71 0.15
C GLU A 199 -22.10 5.84 -0.66
N THR A 200 -21.23 6.48 -1.46
CA THR A 200 -20.23 5.78 -2.27
C THR A 200 -19.17 5.14 -1.37
N GLN A 201 -18.65 5.90 -0.40
CA GLN A 201 -17.68 5.43 0.58
C GLN A 201 -18.26 4.34 1.48
N GLN A 202 -19.51 4.48 1.93
CA GLN A 202 -20.19 3.44 2.73
C GLN A 202 -20.29 2.12 1.97
N ARG A 203 -20.59 2.16 0.67
CA ARG A 203 -20.63 0.97 -0.19
C ARG A 203 -19.23 0.40 -0.43
N MET A 204 -18.25 1.24 -0.75
CA MET A 204 -16.88 0.81 -1.02
C MET A 204 -16.20 0.18 0.20
N LEU A 205 -16.44 0.74 1.39
CA LEU A 205 -15.79 0.34 2.64
C LEU A 205 -16.68 -0.57 3.50
N LYS A 206 -17.69 -1.20 2.90
CA LYS A 206 -18.60 -2.13 3.58
C LYS A 206 -17.85 -3.30 4.22
N GLY A 207 -18.42 -3.79 5.32
CA GLY A 207 -18.06 -5.05 5.96
C GLY A 207 -18.12 -6.28 5.04
N GLY A 208 -17.27 -7.25 5.32
CA GLY A 208 -17.41 -8.64 4.87
C GLY A 208 -18.49 -9.39 5.65
N GLU A 209 -18.67 -10.67 5.33
CA GLU A 209 -19.77 -11.50 5.84
C GLU A 209 -19.86 -11.54 7.38
N MET A 210 -18.73 -11.59 8.07
CA MET A 210 -18.64 -11.71 9.52
C MET A 210 -18.74 -10.35 10.25
N TRP A 211 -18.57 -9.23 9.56
CA TRP A 211 -18.67 -7.90 10.16
C TRP A 211 -20.10 -7.36 10.09
N LYS A 212 -20.69 -7.06 11.26
CA LYS A 212 -22.07 -6.55 11.37
C LYS A 212 -22.16 -5.09 11.80
N GLY A 213 -21.03 -4.43 12.03
CA GLY A 213 -20.98 -3.01 12.43
C GLY A 213 -20.98 -2.04 11.24
N LYS A 214 -20.67 -0.76 11.53
CA LYS A 214 -20.62 0.33 10.54
C LYS A 214 -19.53 0.10 9.48
N SER A 215 -19.74 0.65 8.27
CA SER A 215 -18.73 0.72 7.21
C SER A 215 -17.55 1.61 7.59
N GLY A 216 -16.41 1.44 6.91
CA GLY A 216 -15.21 2.26 7.12
C GLY A 216 -14.27 1.73 8.19
N LEU A 217 -13.33 2.58 8.57
CA LEU A 217 -12.35 2.37 9.63
C LEU A 217 -12.94 2.89 10.95
N THR A 218 -13.39 1.98 11.82
CA THR A 218 -13.98 2.33 13.13
C THR A 218 -13.27 1.59 14.25
N VAL A 219 -13.37 2.11 15.49
CA VAL A 219 -12.72 1.51 16.66
C VAL A 219 -13.17 0.06 16.88
N ASP A 220 -14.46 -0.22 16.72
CA ASP A 220 -14.99 -1.58 16.89
C ASP A 220 -14.48 -2.52 15.81
N ARG A 221 -14.39 -2.05 14.55
CA ARG A 221 -13.88 -2.85 13.43
C ARG A 221 -12.39 -3.14 13.59
N TRP A 222 -11.63 -2.15 14.07
CA TRP A 222 -10.22 -2.31 14.41
C TRP A 222 -9.98 -3.38 15.48
N LYS A 223 -10.73 -3.33 16.58
CA LYS A 223 -10.69 -4.35 17.65
C LYS A 223 -11.10 -5.73 17.12
N PHE A 224 -12.14 -5.77 16.28
CA PHE A 224 -12.58 -6.99 15.61
C PHE A 224 -11.46 -7.61 14.77
N TRP A 225 -10.75 -6.83 13.95
CA TRP A 225 -9.60 -7.31 13.18
C TRP A 225 -8.51 -7.91 14.06
N GLY A 226 -8.17 -7.28 15.18
CA GLY A 226 -7.18 -7.81 16.13
C GLY A 226 -7.57 -9.17 16.71
N LYS A 227 -8.86 -9.39 16.97
CA LYS A 227 -9.37 -10.72 17.37
C LYS A 227 -9.26 -11.72 16.21
N ARG A 228 -9.70 -11.34 15.01
CA ARG A 228 -9.71 -12.21 13.83
C ARG A 228 -8.33 -12.65 13.37
N PHE A 229 -7.30 -11.81 13.50
CA PHE A 229 -5.93 -12.23 13.21
C PHE A 229 -5.49 -13.43 14.06
N ARG A 230 -5.83 -13.46 15.36
CA ARG A 230 -5.52 -14.61 16.23
C ARG A 230 -6.27 -15.87 15.77
N GLU A 231 -7.56 -15.72 15.48
CA GLU A 231 -8.39 -16.84 15.03
C GLU A 231 -7.96 -17.37 13.65
N GLN A 232 -7.52 -16.50 12.73
CA GLN A 232 -7.03 -16.93 11.43
C GLN A 232 -5.62 -17.54 11.49
N ALA A 233 -4.79 -17.15 12.47
CA ALA A 233 -3.49 -17.79 12.69
C ALA A 233 -3.62 -19.30 13.00
N GLU A 234 -4.71 -19.73 13.67
CA GLU A 234 -4.96 -21.15 13.93
C GLU A 234 -5.20 -21.96 12.65
N ASN A 235 -5.74 -21.31 11.61
CA ASN A 235 -6.05 -21.91 10.32
C ASN A 235 -4.91 -21.78 9.29
N ALA A 236 -3.90 -20.95 9.58
CA ALA A 236 -2.74 -20.79 8.70
C ALA A 236 -1.92 -22.09 8.65
N THR A 237 -1.31 -22.33 7.50
CA THR A 237 -0.54 -23.55 7.22
C THR A 237 0.95 -23.34 7.47
N GLY A 238 1.50 -22.19 7.12
CA GLY A 238 2.89 -21.80 7.31
C GLY A 238 3.17 -21.13 8.65
N GLN A 239 4.31 -21.46 9.26
CA GLN A 239 4.72 -20.86 10.55
C GLN A 239 4.97 -19.35 10.42
N GLU A 240 5.57 -18.90 9.32
CA GLU A 240 5.79 -17.47 9.07
C GLU A 240 4.47 -16.69 9.07
N THR A 241 3.45 -17.21 8.38
CA THR A 241 2.11 -16.62 8.34
C THR A 241 1.49 -16.52 9.73
N LYS A 242 1.62 -17.59 10.54
CA LYS A 242 1.15 -17.60 11.93
C LYS A 242 1.81 -16.50 12.75
N ASP A 243 3.14 -16.41 12.67
CA ASP A 243 3.92 -15.44 13.43
C ASP A 243 3.54 -14.00 13.03
N LEU A 244 3.41 -13.73 11.72
CA LEU A 244 2.99 -12.42 11.21
C LEU A 244 1.57 -12.06 11.66
N ALA A 245 0.62 -13.00 11.61
CA ALA A 245 -0.75 -12.77 12.04
C ALA A 245 -0.85 -12.49 13.55
N LEU A 246 -0.14 -13.27 14.37
CA LEU A 246 -0.09 -13.06 15.82
C LEU A 246 0.61 -11.73 16.17
N HIS A 247 1.66 -11.36 15.42
CA HIS A 247 2.32 -10.07 15.57
C HIS A 247 1.35 -8.91 15.26
N ALA A 248 0.65 -8.96 14.13
CA ALA A 248 -0.35 -7.97 13.76
C ALA A 248 -1.47 -7.84 14.80
N ALA A 249 -1.97 -8.97 15.33
CA ALA A 249 -2.93 -8.97 16.43
C ALA A 249 -2.41 -8.26 17.68
N LYS A 250 -1.13 -8.48 18.01
CA LYS A 250 -0.49 -7.84 19.17
C LYS A 250 -0.30 -6.34 18.97
N LEU A 251 0.10 -5.91 17.78
CA LEU A 251 0.21 -4.49 17.43
C LEU A 251 -1.15 -3.78 17.58
N ILE A 252 -2.21 -4.36 17.04
CA ILE A 252 -3.59 -3.83 17.16
C ILE A 252 -4.00 -3.69 18.63
N GLU A 253 -3.72 -4.70 19.46
CA GLU A 253 -4.02 -4.69 20.89
C GLU A 253 -3.27 -3.57 21.62
N VAL A 254 -1.95 -3.48 21.40
CA VAL A 254 -1.10 -2.45 22.02
C VAL A 254 -1.55 -1.06 21.61
N TRP A 255 -1.82 -0.82 20.33
CA TRP A 255 -2.29 0.48 19.87
C TRP A 255 -3.69 0.81 20.35
N THR A 256 -4.56 -0.18 20.50
CA THR A 256 -5.88 0.02 21.11
C THR A 256 -5.73 0.52 22.55
N GLN A 257 -4.87 -0.13 23.34
CA GLN A 257 -4.62 0.23 24.75
C GLN A 257 -3.90 1.57 24.91
N THR A 258 -2.98 1.90 24.01
CA THR A 258 -2.10 3.07 24.16
C THR A 258 -2.58 4.31 23.41
N ARG A 259 -3.46 4.15 22.40
CA ARG A 259 -3.90 5.26 21.53
C ARG A 259 -5.41 5.43 21.43
N LEU A 260 -6.19 4.42 21.81
CA LEU A 260 -7.67 4.47 21.76
C LEU A 260 -8.34 4.34 23.14
N SER A 261 -7.59 4.02 24.20
CA SER A 261 -8.08 4.06 25.57
C SER A 261 -8.05 5.49 26.11
N THR A 262 -9.20 6.15 26.10
CA THR A 262 -9.52 7.28 26.99
C THR A 262 -9.92 6.79 28.36
#